data_AF-A0A3D4FZ48-F1
#
_entry.id   AF-A0A3D4FZ48-F1
#
_cell.length_a   1.000
_cell.length_b   1.000
_cell.length_c   1.000
_cell.angle_alpha   90.00
_cell.angle_beta   90.00
_cell.angle_gamma   90.00
#
_symmetry.space_group_name_H-M   'P 1'
#
loop_
_entity.id
_entity.type
_entity.pdbx_description
1 polymer ?
#
loop_
_entity_poly.entity_id
_entity_poly.type
_entity_poly.pdbx_seq_one_letter_code
_entity_poly.pdbx_strand_id
1 'polypeptide(L)'
;MATRGDHPDNDPKVEQEKGLNRRDFVKTGVAAGLGSGALLGSDEMRAQASKTGATQTTWDYEADIVIAGGGCAGLTAAIRARDLGATVLVIDQNFDLGGRMLHSAGRLSLGGGDPVQQRDINGESDREGLVTVEPVEDSEELDDSIELLFTDITDWSVIDPKGQSPYRYNERELARAWAENCPATRQFLIDNYVRFSRVSGTHGGGGLSRARLATCFLMLGDTTDIKAGTITAEDAGVADRERSSAFAPVRMNSASRSVGPNAVANGAALSRSLEFSAREKGVQFMLHRRFDEIVREEPVAGRVLGIRAGYSPRQHPETGEPLQSLWQDGNIDERRETVSLRARQAVILASGGHAGNPEVRSMFYPAMREPAFPTSGRALLGPGGQDASALIAGLRVGANLAGMQQNVSYFTTFH
;
A
#
# COMPACT_ATOMS: atom_id res chain seq x y z
N MET A 1 49.73 10.69 -56.71
CA MET A 1 51.07 10.06 -56.64
C MET A 1 51.61 10.20 -55.22
N ALA A 2 52.50 9.28 -54.82
CA ALA A 2 53.01 8.92 -53.48
C ALA A 2 52.08 7.93 -52.72
N THR A 3 52.17 6.60 -52.86
CA THR A 3 53.18 5.54 -52.60
C THR A 3 53.04 4.85 -51.23
N ARG A 4 52.89 3.52 -51.34
CA ARG A 4 52.96 2.41 -50.37
C ARG A 4 53.85 2.61 -49.13
N GLY A 5 53.35 2.09 -48.00
CA GLY A 5 54.16 1.49 -46.93
C GLY A 5 53.57 1.73 -45.54
N ASP A 6 52.74 0.81 -45.05
CA ASP A 6 52.91 0.17 -43.72
C ASP A 6 51.68 -0.67 -43.32
N HIS A 7 51.97 -1.85 -42.78
CA HIS A 7 51.09 -2.99 -42.51
C HIS A 7 50.24 -2.84 -41.24
N PRO A 8 49.05 -3.47 -41.18
CA PRO A 8 48.50 -4.00 -39.94
C PRO A 8 48.23 -5.51 -40.06
N ASP A 9 49.25 -6.34 -39.88
CA ASP A 9 49.10 -7.80 -39.75
C ASP A 9 49.02 -8.25 -38.27
N ASN A 10 48.58 -7.38 -37.36
CA ASN A 10 48.54 -7.65 -35.92
C ASN A 10 47.17 -7.42 -35.26
N ASP A 11 46.08 -7.61 -36.01
CA ASP A 11 44.77 -7.79 -35.37
C ASP A 11 44.63 -9.24 -34.87
N PRO A 12 44.25 -9.46 -33.59
CA PRO A 12 44.00 -10.80 -33.09
C PRO A 12 42.85 -11.45 -33.87
N LYS A 13 43.16 -12.54 -34.58
CA LYS A 13 42.17 -13.35 -35.28
C LYS A 13 41.27 -14.01 -34.24
N VAL A 14 39.99 -13.65 -34.26
CA VAL A 14 38.95 -14.32 -33.49
C VAL A 14 38.94 -15.80 -33.88
N GLU A 15 39.37 -16.67 -32.98
CA GLU A 15 39.20 -18.11 -33.15
C GLU A 15 37.70 -18.38 -33.26
N GLN A 16 37.27 -18.99 -34.37
CA GLN A 16 35.90 -19.47 -34.51
C GLN A 16 35.70 -20.65 -33.55
N GLU A 17 35.35 -20.36 -32.30
CA GLU A 17 34.65 -21.34 -31.49
C GLU A 17 33.35 -21.71 -32.20
N LYS A 18 33.16 -23.00 -32.43
CA LYS A 18 31.93 -23.56 -33.00
C LYS A 18 30.72 -23.06 -32.20
N GLY A 19 30.07 -22.03 -32.71
CA GLY A 19 28.83 -21.51 -32.15
C GLY A 19 27.79 -22.63 -32.08
N LEU A 20 27.12 -22.73 -30.93
CA LEU A 20 26.04 -23.69 -30.70
C LEU A 20 24.97 -23.54 -31.77
N ASN A 21 24.81 -24.57 -32.60
CA ASN A 21 23.76 -24.63 -33.60
C ASN A 21 22.40 -24.79 -32.89
N ARG A 22 21.40 -24.01 -33.28
CA ARG A 22 20.00 -24.12 -32.79
C ARG A 22 19.47 -25.55 -32.85
N ARG A 23 19.93 -26.36 -33.81
CA ARG A 23 19.56 -27.78 -33.93
C ARG A 23 20.21 -28.69 -32.88
N ASP A 24 21.38 -28.35 -32.37
CA ASP A 24 22.06 -29.13 -31.34
C ASP A 24 21.48 -28.81 -29.96
N PHE A 25 21.11 -27.55 -29.69
CA PHE A 25 20.42 -27.14 -28.46
C PHE A 25 19.07 -27.86 -28.24
N VAL A 26 18.31 -28.08 -29.31
CA VAL A 26 17.03 -28.82 -29.25
C VAL A 26 17.25 -30.32 -28.97
N LYS A 27 18.41 -30.88 -29.36
CA LYS A 27 18.72 -32.29 -29.12
C LYS A 27 19.28 -32.56 -27.72
N THR A 28 20.02 -31.62 -27.13
CA THR A 28 20.53 -31.75 -25.75
C THR A 28 19.56 -31.26 -24.68
N GLY A 29 18.53 -30.48 -25.05
CA GLY A 29 17.52 -29.96 -24.12
C GLY A 29 16.56 -30.98 -23.49
N VAL A 30 16.71 -32.27 -23.77
CA VAL A 30 15.86 -33.35 -23.21
C VAL A 30 16.50 -34.02 -21.97
N ALA A 31 17.77 -33.75 -21.64
CA ALA A 31 18.49 -34.55 -20.63
C ALA A 31 19.04 -33.80 -19.40
N ALA A 32 18.79 -32.49 -19.22
CA ALA A 32 19.18 -31.82 -17.97
C ALA A 32 18.29 -30.60 -17.68
N GLY A 33 17.40 -30.74 -16.69
CA GLY A 33 16.59 -29.65 -16.15
C GLY A 33 15.13 -30.05 -15.98
N LEU A 34 14.71 -30.19 -14.73
CA LEU A 34 13.31 -30.32 -14.31
C LEU A 34 12.50 -29.13 -14.84
N GLY A 35 11.89 -29.31 -16.02
CA GLY A 35 11.25 -28.22 -16.74
C GLY A 35 10.63 -28.66 -18.06
N SER A 36 10.12 -29.89 -18.11
CA SER A 36 9.22 -30.33 -19.16
C SER A 36 7.93 -30.76 -18.47
N GLY A 37 6.90 -29.90 -18.61
CA GLY A 37 5.53 -30.32 -18.44
C GLY A 37 5.27 -31.45 -19.43
N ALA A 38 5.51 -32.68 -19.00
CA ALA A 38 4.83 -33.82 -19.57
C ALA A 38 3.34 -33.49 -19.50
N LEU A 39 2.68 -33.58 -20.65
CA LEU A 39 1.23 -33.46 -20.80
C LEU A 39 0.55 -34.56 -19.96
N LEU A 40 0.51 -34.37 -18.64
CA LEU A 40 -0.40 -35.08 -17.77
C LEU A 40 -1.78 -34.58 -18.14
N GLY A 41 -2.67 -35.52 -18.48
CA GLY A 41 -4.04 -35.18 -18.86
C GLY A 41 -4.67 -34.32 -17.77
N SER A 42 -5.51 -33.38 -18.18
CA SER A 42 -6.27 -32.51 -17.26
C SER A 42 -7.00 -33.28 -16.16
N ASP A 43 -7.31 -34.55 -16.41
CA ASP A 43 -7.98 -35.45 -15.46
C ASP A 43 -7.03 -36.01 -14.39
N GLU A 44 -5.76 -36.26 -14.69
CA GLU A 44 -4.76 -36.70 -13.70
C GLU A 44 -4.27 -35.52 -12.85
N MET A 45 -4.16 -34.32 -13.43
CA MET A 45 -3.88 -33.10 -12.67
C MET A 45 -5.06 -32.74 -11.74
N ARG A 46 -6.31 -32.99 -12.17
CA ARG A 46 -7.50 -32.93 -11.30
C ARG A 46 -7.54 -34.04 -10.27
N ALA A 47 -7.14 -35.26 -10.58
CA ALA A 47 -7.15 -36.39 -9.63
C ALA A 47 -6.03 -36.28 -8.57
N GLN A 48 -4.89 -35.69 -8.94
CA GLN A 48 -3.78 -35.42 -8.02
C GLN A 48 -4.04 -34.15 -7.19
N ALA A 49 -4.70 -33.13 -7.75
CA ALA A 49 -5.26 -32.00 -6.99
C ALA A 49 -6.44 -32.41 -6.10
N SER A 50 -7.23 -33.41 -6.50
CA SER A 50 -8.34 -33.96 -5.72
C SER A 50 -7.87 -34.73 -4.48
N LYS A 51 -6.62 -35.20 -4.43
CA LYS A 51 -6.03 -35.81 -3.23
C LYS A 51 -5.38 -34.80 -2.28
N THR A 52 -5.27 -33.53 -2.69
CA THR A 52 -4.84 -32.41 -1.83
C THR A 52 -5.98 -31.41 -1.54
N GLY A 53 -7.19 -31.68 -2.02
CA GLY A 53 -8.40 -30.94 -1.65
C GLY A 53 -8.67 -31.13 -0.16
N ALA A 54 -8.54 -30.04 0.60
CA ALA A 54 -8.83 -29.96 2.02
C ALA A 54 -8.48 -31.23 2.81
N THR A 55 -7.21 -31.66 2.78
CA THR A 55 -6.67 -32.34 3.97
C THR A 55 -6.95 -31.41 5.13
N GLN A 56 -7.81 -31.86 6.05
CA GLN A 56 -8.39 -31.13 7.18
C GLN A 56 -7.39 -30.11 7.73
N THR A 57 -7.46 -28.86 7.24
CA THR A 57 -6.45 -27.86 7.58
C THR A 57 -6.57 -27.62 9.07
N THR A 58 -5.53 -27.96 9.81
CA THR A 58 -5.48 -27.62 11.24
C THR A 58 -5.28 -26.11 11.32
N TRP A 59 -6.30 -25.44 11.85
CA TRP A 59 -6.26 -23.99 12.04
C TRP A 59 -5.61 -23.68 13.38
N ASP A 60 -4.58 -22.85 13.34
CA ASP A 60 -3.86 -22.40 14.54
C ASP A 60 -4.58 -21.25 15.24
N TYR A 61 -5.23 -20.40 14.44
CA TYR A 61 -6.00 -19.24 14.89
C TYR A 61 -7.25 -19.09 14.05
N GLU A 62 -8.30 -18.48 14.63
CA GLU A 62 -9.54 -18.21 13.93
C GLU A 62 -10.10 -16.82 14.26
N ALA A 63 -10.54 -16.09 13.23
CA ALA A 63 -11.26 -14.83 13.36
C ALA A 63 -12.45 -14.80 12.36
N ASP A 64 -13.39 -13.87 12.52
CA ASP A 64 -14.40 -13.62 11.49
C ASP A 64 -13.76 -13.09 10.23
N ILE A 65 -12.91 -12.08 10.39
CA ILE A 65 -12.19 -11.42 9.31
C ILE A 65 -10.70 -11.54 9.57
N VAL A 66 -9.97 -12.07 8.59
CA VAL A 66 -8.50 -12.06 8.58
C VAL A 66 -8.02 -11.10 7.51
N ILE A 67 -7.14 -10.17 7.87
CA ILE A 67 -6.66 -9.11 6.98
C ILE A 67 -5.14 -9.26 6.80
N ALA A 68 -4.69 -9.30 5.55
CA ALA A 68 -3.27 -9.35 5.21
C ALA A 68 -2.77 -7.94 4.84
N GLY A 69 -2.09 -7.29 5.77
CA GLY A 69 -1.52 -5.94 5.65
C GLY A 69 -2.23 -4.92 6.54
N GLY A 70 -1.47 -4.23 7.38
CA GLY A 70 -1.92 -3.20 8.33
C GLY A 70 -1.62 -1.78 7.87
N GLY A 71 -1.84 -1.49 6.58
CA GLY A 71 -1.72 -0.15 5.98
C GLY A 71 -3.04 0.61 5.94
N CYS A 72 -3.18 1.56 5.00
CA CYS A 72 -4.37 2.39 4.85
C CYS A 72 -5.66 1.57 4.67
N ALA A 73 -5.69 0.63 3.72
CA ALA A 73 -6.85 -0.21 3.47
C ALA A 73 -7.09 -1.21 4.61
N GLY A 74 -6.01 -1.78 5.17
CA GLY A 74 -6.11 -2.81 6.21
C GLY A 74 -6.65 -2.31 7.53
N LEU A 75 -6.10 -1.20 8.05
CA LEU A 75 -6.54 -0.62 9.32
C LEU A 75 -7.97 -0.08 9.23
N THR A 76 -8.32 0.61 8.13
CA THR A 76 -9.69 1.12 7.95
C THR A 76 -10.71 -0.02 7.83
N ALA A 77 -10.40 -1.09 7.08
CA ALA A 77 -11.23 -2.28 7.03
C ALA A 77 -11.34 -2.99 8.39
N ALA A 78 -10.24 -3.07 9.15
CA ALA A 78 -10.23 -3.68 10.48
C ALA A 78 -11.17 -2.94 11.44
N ILE A 79 -11.03 -1.61 11.52
CA ILE A 79 -11.89 -0.74 12.32
C ILE A 79 -13.36 -0.92 11.92
N ARG A 80 -13.66 -0.84 10.62
CA ARG A 80 -15.05 -0.96 10.15
C ARG A 80 -15.64 -2.35 10.46
N ALA A 81 -14.86 -3.41 10.34
CA ALA A 81 -15.29 -4.75 10.71
C ALA A 81 -15.56 -4.87 12.22
N ARG A 82 -14.75 -4.23 13.07
CA ARG A 82 -15.02 -4.15 14.52
C ARG A 82 -16.28 -3.36 14.85
N ASP A 83 -16.52 -2.25 14.16
CA ASP A 83 -17.75 -1.46 14.34
C ASP A 83 -19.02 -2.27 13.98
N LEU A 84 -18.87 -3.27 13.10
CA LEU A 84 -19.93 -4.20 12.72
C LEU A 84 -19.97 -5.48 13.58
N GLY A 85 -19.15 -5.55 14.65
CA GLY A 85 -19.17 -6.63 15.64
C GLY A 85 -18.35 -7.88 15.28
N ALA A 86 -17.57 -7.86 14.20
CA ALA A 86 -16.73 -9.01 13.82
C ALA A 86 -15.46 -9.09 14.68
N THR A 87 -14.96 -10.29 14.98
CA THR A 87 -13.60 -10.43 15.52
C THR A 87 -12.58 -10.33 14.38
N VAL A 88 -11.54 -9.51 14.53
CA VAL A 88 -10.58 -9.20 13.45
C VAL A 88 -9.16 -9.56 13.86
N LEU A 89 -8.46 -10.29 12.99
CA LEU A 89 -7.02 -10.53 13.06
C LEU A 89 -6.33 -9.91 11.84
N VAL A 90 -5.45 -8.94 12.07
CA VAL A 90 -4.59 -8.37 11.05
C VAL A 90 -3.22 -9.03 11.14
N ILE A 91 -2.68 -9.48 10.02
CA ILE A 91 -1.28 -9.86 9.91
C ILE A 91 -0.51 -8.83 9.11
N ASP A 92 0.74 -8.56 9.48
CA ASP A 92 1.63 -7.70 8.70
C ASP A 92 3.04 -8.28 8.68
N GLN A 93 3.68 -8.21 7.51
CA GLN A 93 5.05 -8.70 7.32
C GLN A 93 6.07 -7.84 8.08
N ASN A 94 5.75 -6.57 8.29
CA ASN A 94 6.63 -5.65 8.96
C ASN A 94 6.53 -5.79 10.49
N PHE A 95 7.53 -5.24 11.19
CA PHE A 95 7.56 -5.18 12.65
C PHE A 95 6.65 -4.10 13.24
N ASP A 96 6.17 -3.18 12.41
CA ASP A 96 5.30 -2.06 12.79
C ASP A 96 4.30 -1.75 11.68
N LEU A 97 3.17 -1.19 12.06
CA LEU A 97 2.01 -0.96 11.18
C LEU A 97 2.17 0.31 10.33
N GLY A 98 1.22 0.52 9.42
CA GLY A 98 1.11 1.72 8.59
C GLY A 98 1.72 1.57 7.19
N GLY A 99 2.79 0.80 7.03
CA GLY A 99 3.45 0.61 5.74
C GLY A 99 3.74 1.95 5.03
N ARG A 100 3.45 2.06 3.73
CA ARG A 100 3.66 3.32 2.97
C ARG A 100 2.85 4.51 3.50
N MET A 101 1.71 4.27 4.16
CA MET A 101 0.87 5.35 4.70
C MET A 101 1.63 6.16 5.76
N LEU A 102 2.39 5.48 6.62
CA LEU A 102 3.18 6.09 7.70
C LEU A 102 4.23 7.08 7.16
N HIS A 103 4.80 6.81 5.99
CA HIS A 103 5.80 7.66 5.34
C HIS A 103 5.21 8.72 4.39
N SER A 104 3.88 8.79 4.27
CA SER A 104 3.24 9.72 3.35
C SER A 104 3.27 11.16 3.87
N ALA A 105 2.79 12.12 3.07
CA ALA A 105 2.56 13.48 3.52
C ALA A 105 1.25 13.65 4.33
N GLY A 106 0.46 12.57 4.53
CA GLY A 106 -0.83 12.65 5.23
C GLY A 106 -1.89 13.47 4.49
N ARG A 107 -1.75 13.60 3.17
CA ARG A 107 -2.64 14.39 2.31
C ARG A 107 -3.76 13.51 1.77
N LEU A 108 -5.02 13.92 1.97
CA LEU A 108 -6.20 13.22 1.49
C LEU A 108 -7.11 14.18 0.70
N SER A 109 -7.26 13.91 -0.58
CA SER A 109 -8.27 14.55 -1.42
C SER A 109 -9.53 13.70 -1.45
N LEU A 110 -10.49 14.05 -0.59
CA LEU A 110 -11.87 13.59 -0.64
C LEU A 110 -12.72 14.83 -0.93
N GLY A 111 -13.85 14.63 -1.57
CA GLY A 111 -14.75 15.72 -1.92
C GLY A 111 -16.20 15.24 -1.92
N GLY A 112 -17.01 15.88 -2.76
CA GLY A 112 -18.43 15.61 -2.87
C GLY A 112 -19.25 16.25 -1.77
N GLY A 113 -18.78 17.38 -1.23
CA GLY A 113 -19.43 18.09 -0.12
C GLY A 113 -19.12 17.44 1.23
N ASP A 114 -17.89 16.97 1.42
CA ASP A 114 -17.50 16.26 2.64
C ASP A 114 -17.51 17.18 3.88
N PRO A 115 -17.55 16.62 5.11
CA PRO A 115 -17.64 17.43 6.34
C PRO A 115 -16.55 18.49 6.52
N VAL A 116 -15.35 18.29 5.96
CA VAL A 116 -14.25 19.27 6.04
C VAL A 116 -14.47 20.41 5.05
N GLN A 117 -15.00 20.13 3.85
CA GLN A 117 -15.43 21.19 2.91
C GLN A 117 -16.54 22.04 3.53
N GLN A 118 -17.57 21.41 4.12
CA GLN A 118 -18.69 22.11 4.75
C GLN A 118 -18.24 22.96 5.96
N ARG A 119 -17.37 22.41 6.82
CA ARG A 119 -16.76 23.15 7.93
C ARG A 119 -16.06 24.42 7.43
N ASP A 120 -15.27 24.31 6.37
CA ASP A 120 -14.50 25.43 5.83
C ASP A 120 -15.41 26.47 5.14
N ILE A 121 -16.44 26.05 4.40
CA ILE A 121 -17.47 26.94 3.82
C ILE A 121 -18.15 27.77 4.91
N ASN A 122 -18.43 27.17 6.06
CA ASN A 122 -19.09 27.84 7.18
C ASN A 122 -18.14 28.69 8.04
N GLY A 123 -16.83 28.67 7.76
CA GLY A 123 -15.82 29.36 8.59
C GLY A 123 -15.66 28.74 9.98
N GLU A 124 -16.10 27.51 10.19
CA GLU A 124 -16.11 26.87 11.51
C GLU A 124 -14.73 26.29 11.87
N SER A 125 -14.46 26.09 13.15
CA SER A 125 -13.30 25.30 13.60
C SER A 125 -13.62 23.80 13.52
N ASP A 126 -12.62 22.94 13.72
CA ASP A 126 -12.88 21.52 13.95
C ASP A 126 -13.54 21.30 15.33
N ARG A 127 -14.08 20.10 15.56
CA ARG A 127 -14.83 19.76 16.78
C ARG A 127 -14.08 20.08 18.08
N GLU A 128 -12.75 20.00 18.04
CA GLU A 128 -11.89 20.17 19.20
C GLU A 128 -11.33 21.60 19.33
N GLY A 129 -11.62 22.49 18.37
CA GLY A 129 -11.14 23.87 18.39
C GLY A 129 -9.65 24.03 18.07
N LEU A 130 -9.03 23.03 17.43
CA LEU A 130 -7.58 23.00 17.13
C LEU A 130 -7.23 23.78 15.85
N VAL A 131 -8.15 23.81 14.88
CA VAL A 131 -8.02 24.61 13.67
C VAL A 131 -8.41 26.05 13.99
N THR A 132 -7.41 26.92 14.09
CA THR A 132 -7.54 28.32 14.54
C THR A 132 -7.29 29.34 13.43
N VAL A 133 -6.93 28.88 12.22
CA VAL A 133 -6.80 29.75 11.04
C VAL A 133 -8.11 29.80 10.25
N GLU A 134 -8.31 30.91 9.56
CA GLU A 134 -9.41 31.10 8.61
C GLU A 134 -9.35 30.08 7.45
N PRO A 135 -10.47 29.80 6.78
CA PRO A 135 -10.48 29.04 5.53
C PRO A 135 -9.46 29.58 4.51
N VAL A 136 -8.76 28.67 3.83
CA VAL A 136 -7.72 29.03 2.84
C VAL A 136 -8.32 29.31 1.47
N GLU A 137 -9.40 28.60 1.13
CA GLU A 137 -10.09 28.67 -0.14
C GLU A 137 -11.42 29.41 0.03
N ASP A 138 -11.86 30.09 -1.02
CA ASP A 138 -13.18 30.71 -1.06
C ASP A 138 -14.29 29.64 -1.05
N SER A 139 -15.48 30.01 -0.55
CA SER A 139 -16.59 29.06 -0.38
C SER A 139 -17.01 28.37 -1.68
N GLU A 140 -16.91 29.08 -2.80
CA GLU A 140 -17.25 28.60 -4.15
C GLU A 140 -16.26 27.55 -4.67
N GLU A 141 -15.00 27.61 -4.22
CA GLU A 141 -13.96 26.61 -4.56
C GLU A 141 -14.15 25.31 -3.77
N LEU A 142 -14.88 25.36 -2.65
CA LEU A 142 -15.21 24.23 -1.78
C LEU A 142 -16.58 23.62 -2.08
N ASP A 143 -17.46 24.36 -2.76
CA ASP A 143 -18.82 23.93 -3.11
C ASP A 143 -18.80 22.77 -4.12
N ASP A 144 -18.82 21.55 -3.61
CA ASP A 144 -18.60 20.33 -4.35
C ASP A 144 -19.78 19.37 -4.19
N SER A 145 -19.94 18.45 -5.15
CA SER A 145 -20.99 17.44 -5.12
C SER A 145 -20.48 16.11 -5.64
N ILE A 146 -21.15 15.02 -5.28
CA ILE A 146 -20.78 13.66 -5.75
C ILE A 146 -20.76 13.61 -7.28
N GLU A 147 -21.73 14.27 -7.94
CA GLU A 147 -21.78 14.31 -9.41
C GLU A 147 -20.62 15.10 -10.00
N LEU A 148 -20.26 16.24 -9.41
CA LEU A 148 -19.11 17.03 -9.85
C LEU A 148 -17.80 16.26 -9.65
N LEU A 149 -17.61 15.66 -8.48
CA LEU A 149 -16.45 14.82 -8.19
C LEU A 149 -16.32 13.64 -9.15
N PHE A 150 -17.43 12.96 -9.44
CA PHE A 150 -17.46 11.86 -10.41
C PHE A 150 -17.14 12.34 -11.84
N THR A 151 -17.67 13.51 -12.21
CA THR A 151 -17.41 14.13 -13.53
C THR A 151 -15.94 14.49 -13.67
N ASP A 152 -15.34 15.12 -12.67
CA ASP A 152 -13.93 15.53 -12.68
C ASP A 152 -12.95 14.39 -12.92
N ILE A 153 -13.30 13.17 -12.49
CA ILE A 153 -12.44 11.99 -12.64
C ILE A 153 -12.69 11.27 -13.95
N THR A 154 -13.89 11.41 -14.55
CA THR A 154 -14.33 10.55 -15.65
C THR A 154 -14.60 11.28 -16.96
N ASP A 155 -14.71 12.61 -16.95
CA ASP A 155 -14.83 13.43 -18.15
C ASP A 155 -13.45 13.65 -18.79
N TRP A 156 -13.37 13.35 -20.08
CA TRP A 156 -12.13 13.36 -20.85
C TRP A 156 -11.65 14.77 -21.21
N SER A 157 -12.54 15.77 -21.13
CA SER A 157 -12.23 17.17 -21.37
C SER A 157 -11.58 17.86 -20.16
N VAL A 158 -11.69 17.26 -18.97
CA VAL A 158 -11.09 17.76 -17.74
C VAL A 158 -9.62 17.31 -17.70
N ILE A 159 -8.71 18.28 -17.80
CA ILE A 159 -7.25 18.07 -17.82
C ILE A 159 -6.57 18.91 -16.74
N ASP A 160 -5.51 18.37 -16.14
CA ASP A 160 -4.71 19.11 -15.18
C ASP A 160 -3.94 20.27 -15.86
N PRO A 161 -3.33 21.19 -15.11
CA PRO A 161 -2.54 22.28 -15.69
C PRO A 161 -1.35 21.84 -16.56
N LYS A 162 -0.97 20.56 -16.51
CA LYS A 162 0.06 19.94 -17.38
C LYS A 162 -0.55 19.30 -18.63
N GLY A 163 -1.86 19.42 -18.85
CA GLY A 163 -2.58 18.83 -19.97
C GLY A 163 -2.81 17.32 -19.83
N GLN A 164 -2.69 16.77 -18.63
CA GLN A 164 -2.85 15.33 -18.39
C GLN A 164 -4.26 15.00 -17.89
N SER A 165 -4.78 13.85 -18.31
CA SER A 165 -5.99 13.24 -17.74
C SER A 165 -5.63 11.84 -17.21
N PRO A 166 -4.95 11.76 -16.05
CA PRO A 166 -4.34 10.51 -15.57
C PRO A 166 -5.37 9.42 -15.23
N TYR A 167 -6.63 9.79 -14.97
CA TYR A 167 -7.71 8.87 -14.59
C TYR A 167 -8.65 8.51 -15.73
N ARG A 168 -8.30 8.95 -16.95
CA ARG A 168 -9.02 8.69 -18.21
C ARG A 168 -9.44 7.22 -18.41
N TYR A 169 -8.64 6.29 -17.90
CA TYR A 169 -8.82 4.84 -18.08
C TYR A 169 -9.32 4.12 -16.84
N ASN A 170 -9.77 4.84 -15.80
CA ASN A 170 -10.35 4.21 -14.62
C ASN A 170 -11.68 3.55 -14.92
N GLU A 171 -12.00 2.46 -14.22
CA GLU A 171 -13.36 1.91 -14.26
C GLU A 171 -14.34 2.93 -13.68
N ARG A 172 -15.30 3.37 -14.52
CA ARG A 172 -16.30 4.38 -14.12
C ARG A 172 -17.10 3.94 -12.89
N GLU A 173 -17.42 2.66 -12.77
CA GLU A 173 -18.14 2.13 -11.61
C GLU A 173 -17.34 2.27 -10.31
N LEU A 174 -16.03 2.02 -10.35
CA LEU A 174 -15.16 2.24 -9.18
C LEU A 174 -15.00 3.73 -8.87
N ALA A 175 -14.89 4.58 -9.88
CA ALA A 175 -14.84 6.03 -9.69
C ALA A 175 -16.15 6.55 -9.08
N ARG A 176 -17.30 6.01 -9.51
CA ARG A 176 -18.62 6.33 -8.95
C ARG A 176 -18.71 5.92 -7.49
N ALA A 177 -18.36 4.66 -7.19
CA ALA A 177 -18.37 4.15 -5.82
C ALA A 177 -17.42 4.97 -4.92
N TRP A 178 -16.25 5.34 -5.40
CA TRP A 178 -15.33 6.21 -4.68
C TRP A 178 -15.97 7.58 -4.38
N ALA A 179 -16.53 8.27 -5.38
CA ALA A 179 -17.14 9.58 -5.21
C ALA A 179 -18.30 9.56 -4.19
N GLU A 180 -19.16 8.54 -4.26
CA GLU A 180 -20.27 8.36 -3.31
C GLU A 180 -19.81 8.09 -1.87
N ASN A 181 -18.66 7.41 -1.71
CA ASN A 181 -18.14 7.07 -0.39
C ASN A 181 -17.21 8.13 0.21
N CYS A 182 -16.76 9.12 -0.56
CA CYS A 182 -15.84 10.16 -0.08
C CYS A 182 -16.33 10.89 1.19
N PRO A 183 -17.57 11.44 1.23
CA PRO A 183 -18.07 12.14 2.42
C PRO A 183 -18.12 11.24 3.66
N ALA A 184 -18.66 10.01 3.52
CA ALA A 184 -18.74 9.05 4.61
C ALA A 184 -17.36 8.57 5.07
N THR A 185 -16.40 8.44 4.15
CA THR A 185 -15.01 8.09 4.46
C THR A 185 -14.34 9.20 5.28
N ARG A 186 -14.54 10.47 4.91
CA ARG A 186 -14.01 11.59 5.69
C ARG A 186 -14.54 11.56 7.12
N GLN A 187 -15.85 11.40 7.29
CA GLN A 187 -16.47 11.32 8.62
C GLN A 187 -15.94 10.12 9.41
N PHE A 188 -15.86 8.94 8.78
CA PHE A 188 -15.29 7.75 9.40
C PHE A 188 -13.87 7.99 9.91
N LEU A 189 -13.02 8.67 9.14
CA LEU A 189 -11.66 8.98 9.60
C LEU A 189 -11.67 9.94 10.81
N ILE A 190 -12.53 10.96 10.81
CA ILE A 190 -12.72 11.89 11.95
C ILE A 190 -13.16 11.14 13.21
N ASP A 191 -14.14 10.24 13.08
CA ASP A 191 -14.65 9.43 14.18
C ASP A 191 -13.59 8.46 14.76
N ASN A 192 -12.48 8.26 14.02
CA ASN A 192 -11.34 7.44 14.40
C ASN A 192 -10.07 8.28 14.63
N TYR A 193 -10.25 9.46 15.24
CA TYR A 193 -9.20 10.37 15.72
C TYR A 193 -8.35 11.05 14.65
N VAL A 194 -8.66 10.87 13.36
CA VAL A 194 -7.95 11.57 12.29
C VAL A 194 -8.45 12.99 12.20
N ARG A 195 -7.55 13.96 12.37
CA ARG A 195 -7.85 15.38 12.25
C ARG A 195 -7.42 15.91 10.90
N PHE A 196 -8.15 16.88 10.36
CA PHE A 196 -7.89 17.44 9.04
C PHE A 196 -7.71 18.95 9.12
N SER A 197 -6.64 19.44 8.50
CA SER A 197 -6.39 20.87 8.30
C SER A 197 -7.51 21.53 7.50
N ARG A 198 -7.44 22.85 7.33
CA ARG A 198 -8.15 23.53 6.24
C ARG A 198 -7.86 22.85 4.90
N VAL A 199 -8.87 22.80 4.06
CA VAL A 199 -8.74 22.40 2.65
C VAL A 199 -7.87 23.42 1.95
N SER A 200 -6.93 22.96 1.13
CA SER A 200 -6.11 23.84 0.30
C SER A 200 -5.84 23.19 -1.05
N GLY A 201 -6.49 23.72 -2.08
CA GLY A 201 -6.46 23.24 -3.45
C GLY A 201 -6.87 21.78 -3.61
N THR A 202 -6.35 21.15 -4.65
CA THR A 202 -6.51 19.73 -4.97
C THR A 202 -5.17 19.16 -5.45
N HIS A 203 -5.08 17.83 -5.60
CA HIS A 203 -3.93 17.20 -6.24
C HIS A 203 -4.33 16.55 -7.56
N GLY A 204 -3.34 16.24 -8.41
CA GLY A 204 -3.55 15.44 -9.60
C GLY A 204 -4.29 14.15 -9.23
N GLY A 205 -5.55 14.04 -9.65
CA GLY A 205 -6.41 12.91 -9.33
C GLY A 205 -7.39 12.97 -8.19
N GLY A 206 -7.43 14.08 -7.47
CA GLY A 206 -8.54 14.39 -6.60
C GLY A 206 -9.73 15.02 -7.34
N GLY A 207 -9.69 15.05 -8.67
CA GLY A 207 -10.51 15.91 -9.51
C GLY A 207 -10.07 17.38 -9.42
N LEU A 208 -10.42 18.19 -10.42
CA LEU A 208 -9.73 19.46 -10.70
C LEU A 208 -10.61 20.70 -10.57
N SER A 209 -11.93 20.53 -10.49
CA SER A 209 -12.85 21.68 -10.48
C SER A 209 -13.07 22.27 -9.09
N ARG A 210 -12.73 21.55 -8.01
CA ARG A 210 -12.91 22.02 -6.62
C ARG A 210 -11.72 21.68 -5.73
N ALA A 211 -11.55 22.47 -4.68
CA ALA A 211 -10.59 22.24 -3.61
C ALA A 211 -11.10 21.14 -2.66
N ARG A 212 -10.23 20.17 -2.39
CA ARG A 212 -10.54 18.88 -1.73
C ARG A 212 -9.42 18.36 -0.84
N LEU A 213 -8.22 18.90 -0.99
CA LEU A 213 -7.03 18.41 -0.32
C LEU A 213 -6.95 18.93 1.12
N ALA A 214 -7.15 18.04 2.08
CA ALA A 214 -6.87 18.30 3.48
C ALA A 214 -5.66 17.45 3.95
N THR A 215 -4.93 17.94 4.95
CA THR A 215 -3.76 17.25 5.49
C THR A 215 -4.01 16.82 6.93
N CYS A 216 -3.63 15.58 7.27
CA CYS A 216 -3.72 15.06 8.62
C CYS A 216 -2.66 15.68 9.54
N PHE A 217 -3.06 16.09 10.73
CA PHE A 217 -2.19 16.78 11.67
C PHE A 217 -2.35 16.29 13.11
N LEU A 218 -1.36 16.61 13.93
CA LEU A 218 -1.37 16.58 15.39
C LEU A 218 -0.79 17.90 15.91
N MET A 219 -1.05 18.23 17.18
CA MET A 219 -0.57 19.45 17.83
C MET A 219 0.63 19.15 18.71
N LEU A 220 1.72 19.90 18.57
CA LEU A 220 2.85 19.77 19.50
C LEU A 220 2.40 20.13 20.92
N GLY A 221 2.76 19.28 21.88
CA GLY A 221 2.48 19.45 23.31
C GLY A 221 3.42 18.63 24.19
N ASP A 222 3.14 18.61 25.49
CA ASP A 222 4.02 17.94 26.48
C ASP A 222 3.91 16.41 26.45
N THR A 223 2.80 15.87 25.92
CA THR A 223 2.52 14.44 25.87
C THR A 223 1.94 14.04 24.52
N THR A 224 2.31 12.84 24.05
CA THR A 224 1.67 12.22 22.89
C THR A 224 0.39 11.52 23.32
N ASP A 225 -0.75 12.02 22.86
CA ASP A 225 -2.09 11.51 23.15
C ASP A 225 -2.95 11.64 21.90
N ILE A 226 -3.30 10.49 21.31
CA ILE A 226 -4.10 10.43 20.07
C ILE A 226 -5.52 10.94 20.30
N LYS A 227 -6.11 10.72 21.47
CA LYS A 227 -7.47 11.18 21.80
C LYS A 227 -7.50 12.69 21.91
N ALA A 228 -6.50 13.28 22.55
CA ALA A 228 -6.35 14.73 22.66
C ALA A 228 -5.79 15.40 21.40
N GLY A 229 -5.22 14.62 20.46
CA GLY A 229 -4.63 15.14 19.23
C GLY A 229 -3.27 15.77 19.42
N THR A 230 -2.56 15.39 20.48
CA THR A 230 -1.25 15.97 20.81
C THR A 230 -0.11 15.00 20.52
N ILE A 231 1.07 15.56 20.27
CA ILE A 231 2.31 14.83 20.04
C ILE A 231 3.49 15.57 20.68
N THR A 232 4.43 14.84 21.28
CA THR A 232 5.67 15.45 21.76
C THR A 232 6.57 15.90 20.60
N ALA A 233 7.48 16.83 20.86
CA ALA A 233 8.49 17.22 19.87
C ALA A 233 9.42 16.04 19.49
N GLU A 234 9.68 15.12 20.41
CA GLU A 234 10.47 13.91 20.16
C GLU A 234 9.74 12.95 19.21
N ASP A 235 8.46 12.68 19.46
CA ASP A 235 7.65 11.80 18.61
C ASP A 235 7.38 12.41 17.23
N ALA A 236 7.21 13.74 17.15
CA ALA A 236 7.12 14.45 15.87
C ALA A 236 8.40 14.34 15.02
N GLY A 237 9.49 13.88 15.63
CA GLY A 237 10.73 13.50 14.98
C GLY A 237 11.73 14.64 14.83
N VAL A 238 13.00 14.26 14.83
CA VAL A 238 14.13 15.16 14.57
C VAL A 238 14.59 15.07 13.12
N ALA A 239 15.26 16.12 12.63
CA ALA A 239 15.89 16.13 11.31
C ALA A 239 17.26 15.44 11.43
N ASP A 240 17.24 14.12 11.50
CA ASP A 240 18.43 13.28 11.64
C ASP A 240 18.59 12.37 10.41
N ARG A 241 19.83 12.01 10.07
CA ARG A 241 20.15 11.23 8.86
C ARG A 241 19.87 9.74 9.02
N GLU A 242 19.85 9.24 10.25
CA GLU A 242 19.70 7.82 10.57
C GLU A 242 18.30 7.52 11.12
N ARG A 243 17.76 8.37 11.99
CA ARG A 243 16.44 8.12 12.61
C ARG A 243 15.70 9.37 13.06
N SER A 244 14.47 9.56 12.58
CA SER A 244 13.62 10.67 13.04
C SER A 244 12.94 10.39 14.38
N SER A 245 12.00 9.45 14.45
CA SER A 245 11.46 8.88 15.70
C SER A 245 10.81 7.51 15.42
N ALA A 246 10.40 6.78 16.47
CA ALA A 246 9.59 5.56 16.29
C ALA A 246 8.15 5.89 15.86
N PHE A 247 7.58 6.99 16.38
CA PHE A 247 6.23 7.42 16.06
C PHE A 247 6.09 7.87 14.61
N ALA A 248 7.01 8.74 14.17
CA ALA A 248 7.09 9.31 12.84
C ALA A 248 8.47 9.03 12.22
N PRO A 249 8.59 8.05 11.31
CA PRO A 249 9.89 7.70 10.70
C PRO A 249 10.45 8.82 9.81
N VAL A 250 9.60 9.77 9.41
CA VAL A 250 9.99 11.01 8.74
C VAL A 250 9.53 12.16 9.64
N ARG A 251 10.41 13.14 9.87
CA ARG A 251 10.08 14.32 10.66
C ARG A 251 8.80 14.97 10.15
N MET A 252 7.88 15.25 11.05
CA MET A 252 6.63 15.94 10.72
C MET A 252 6.92 17.39 10.30
N ASN A 253 6.21 17.87 9.28
CA ASN A 253 6.35 19.24 8.80
C ASN A 253 5.41 20.17 9.57
N SER A 254 5.76 21.45 9.70
CA SER A 254 4.82 22.44 10.25
C SER A 254 3.57 22.51 9.36
N ALA A 255 2.41 22.48 10.01
CA ALA A 255 1.09 22.68 9.40
C ALA A 255 0.47 24.02 9.83
N SER A 256 1.26 24.95 10.36
CA SER A 256 0.71 26.14 11.02
C SER A 256 -0.03 27.10 10.08
N ARG A 257 0.20 27.01 8.77
CA ARG A 257 -0.53 27.80 7.78
C ARG A 257 -1.96 27.32 7.54
N SER A 258 -2.25 26.04 7.76
CA SER A 258 -3.56 25.44 7.48
C SER A 258 -4.28 24.93 8.73
N VAL A 259 -3.69 25.10 9.91
CA VAL A 259 -4.25 24.70 11.21
C VAL A 259 -4.06 25.80 12.24
N GLY A 260 -2.82 26.12 12.58
CA GLY A 260 -2.47 27.08 13.64
C GLY A 260 -1.10 26.81 14.27
N PRO A 261 -0.66 27.64 15.22
CA PRO A 261 0.61 27.44 15.93
C PRO A 261 0.73 26.01 16.47
N ASN A 262 1.96 25.47 16.49
CA ASN A 262 2.27 24.12 16.99
C ASN A 262 1.71 22.93 16.19
N ALA A 263 0.88 23.14 15.17
CA ALA A 263 0.42 22.06 14.32
C ALA A 263 1.56 21.45 13.49
N VAL A 264 1.64 20.12 13.47
CA VAL A 264 2.57 19.33 12.66
C VAL A 264 1.83 18.26 11.87
N ALA A 265 2.29 17.97 10.65
CA ALA A 265 1.60 17.08 9.72
C ALA A 265 2.54 16.18 8.94
N ASN A 266 2.09 14.93 8.76
CA ASN A 266 2.50 13.98 7.73
C ASN A 266 1.62 12.71 7.84
N GLY A 267 2.03 11.62 7.21
CA GLY A 267 1.37 10.32 7.25
C GLY A 267 1.30 9.66 8.61
N ALA A 268 2.14 10.04 9.57
CA ALA A 268 2.09 9.51 10.94
C ALA A 268 0.82 9.95 11.68
N ALA A 269 0.37 11.19 11.49
CA ALA A 269 -0.89 11.67 12.06
C ALA A 269 -2.10 10.86 11.58
N LEU A 270 -2.09 10.40 10.33
CA LEU A 270 -3.11 9.48 9.80
C LEU A 270 -2.91 8.05 10.36
N SER A 271 -1.70 7.51 10.19
CA SER A 271 -1.41 6.11 10.47
C SER A 271 -1.56 5.77 11.94
N ARG A 272 -1.02 6.59 12.84
CA ARG A 272 -1.04 6.33 14.28
C ARG A 272 -2.43 6.53 14.88
N SER A 273 -3.23 7.46 14.35
CA SER A 273 -4.63 7.63 14.76
C SER A 273 -5.47 6.39 14.42
N LEU A 274 -5.32 5.86 13.20
CA LEU A 274 -6.00 4.64 12.78
C LEU A 274 -5.51 3.41 13.53
N GLU A 275 -4.21 3.26 13.73
CA GLU A 275 -3.65 2.17 14.54
C GLU A 275 -4.20 2.21 15.97
N PHE A 276 -4.18 3.38 16.60
CA PHE A 276 -4.71 3.57 17.95
C PHE A 276 -6.19 3.20 18.03
N SER A 277 -7.03 3.70 17.11
CA SER A 277 -8.46 3.35 17.08
C SER A 277 -8.68 1.86 16.87
N ALA A 278 -7.92 1.22 15.98
CA ALA A 278 -8.02 -0.22 15.75
C ALA A 278 -7.69 -1.02 17.02
N ARG A 279 -6.63 -0.65 17.74
CA ARG A 279 -6.24 -1.27 19.01
C ARG A 279 -7.30 -1.05 20.10
N GLU A 280 -7.82 0.17 20.24
CA GLU A 280 -8.90 0.49 21.19
C GLU A 280 -10.17 -0.32 20.92
N LYS A 281 -10.50 -0.51 19.63
CA LYS A 281 -11.62 -1.35 19.20
C LYS A 281 -11.33 -2.85 19.31
N GLY A 282 -10.14 -3.23 19.77
CA GLY A 282 -9.76 -4.60 20.11
C GLY A 282 -9.26 -5.45 18.93
N VAL A 283 -8.89 -4.84 17.80
CA VAL A 283 -8.25 -5.55 16.69
C VAL A 283 -6.98 -6.26 17.19
N GLN A 284 -6.80 -7.52 16.81
CA GLN A 284 -5.59 -8.26 17.12
C GLN A 284 -4.59 -8.18 15.96
N PHE A 285 -3.30 -8.12 16.30
CA PHE A 285 -2.23 -7.96 15.31
C PHE A 285 -1.20 -9.08 15.45
N MET A 286 -0.82 -9.71 14.34
CA MET A 286 0.31 -10.63 14.27
C MET A 286 1.34 -10.06 13.29
N LEU A 287 2.38 -9.44 13.86
CA LEU A 287 3.44 -8.77 13.11
C LEU A 287 4.54 -9.76 12.73
N HIS A 288 5.48 -9.34 11.87
CA HIS A 288 6.50 -10.24 11.30
C HIS A 288 5.91 -11.44 10.55
N ARG A 289 4.75 -11.27 9.93
CA ARG A 289 4.04 -12.33 9.22
C ARG A 289 3.88 -12.00 7.76
N ARG A 290 4.70 -12.65 6.93
CA ARG A 290 4.51 -12.61 5.49
C ARG A 290 3.31 -13.48 5.12
N PHE A 291 2.39 -12.91 4.36
CA PHE A 291 1.31 -13.68 3.74
C PHE A 291 1.87 -14.54 2.60
N ASP A 292 1.61 -15.85 2.64
CA ASP A 292 2.18 -16.79 1.65
C ASP A 292 1.12 -17.39 0.72
N GLU A 293 -0.07 -17.71 1.24
CA GLU A 293 -1.08 -18.49 0.52
C GLU A 293 -2.52 -18.22 0.98
N ILE A 294 -3.45 -18.29 0.03
CA ILE A 294 -4.91 -18.31 0.28
C ILE A 294 -5.36 -19.77 0.38
N VAL A 295 -6.03 -20.13 1.46
CA VAL A 295 -6.60 -21.47 1.66
C VAL A 295 -8.06 -21.47 1.24
N ARG A 296 -8.45 -22.42 0.39
CA ARG A 296 -9.81 -22.58 -0.15
C ARG A 296 -10.37 -23.97 0.16
N GLU A 297 -11.68 -24.12 0.00
CA GLU A 297 -12.37 -25.43 0.10
C GLU A 297 -11.79 -26.45 -0.88
N GLU A 298 -11.54 -26.02 -2.12
CA GLU A 298 -10.89 -26.81 -3.15
C GLU A 298 -9.68 -26.06 -3.71
N PRO A 299 -8.65 -26.74 -4.23
CA PRO A 299 -7.42 -26.08 -4.68
C PRO A 299 -7.64 -24.99 -5.74
N VAL A 300 -8.68 -25.12 -6.57
CA VAL A 300 -8.96 -24.21 -7.70
C VAL A 300 -10.38 -23.65 -7.71
N ALA A 301 -11.20 -23.96 -6.70
CA ALA A 301 -12.61 -23.60 -6.64
C ALA A 301 -13.09 -23.44 -5.18
N GLY A 302 -14.37 -23.09 -5.02
CA GLY A 302 -14.99 -22.96 -3.70
C GLY A 302 -14.57 -21.70 -2.92
N ARG A 303 -15.09 -21.58 -1.70
CA ARG A 303 -14.91 -20.40 -0.85
C ARG A 303 -13.48 -20.29 -0.32
N VAL A 304 -13.01 -19.07 -0.13
CA VAL A 304 -11.81 -18.80 0.68
C VAL A 304 -12.13 -19.07 2.15
N LEU A 305 -11.31 -19.89 2.80
CA LEU A 305 -11.47 -20.32 4.19
C LEU A 305 -10.51 -19.62 5.15
N GLY A 306 -9.41 -19.07 4.64
CA GLY A 306 -8.37 -18.48 5.45
C GLY A 306 -7.09 -18.25 4.66
N ILE A 307 -5.99 -18.04 5.39
CA ILE A 307 -4.66 -17.83 4.82
C ILE A 307 -3.61 -18.63 5.58
N ARG A 308 -2.46 -18.85 4.93
CA ARG A 308 -1.23 -19.30 5.57
C ARG A 308 -0.21 -18.17 5.59
N ALA A 309 0.49 -18.02 6.71
CA ALA A 309 1.46 -16.96 6.92
C ALA A 309 2.76 -17.45 7.55
N GLY A 310 3.88 -17.04 6.97
CA GLY A 310 5.23 -17.37 7.40
C GLY A 310 5.81 -16.33 8.33
N TYR A 311 6.61 -16.75 9.31
CA TYR A 311 7.34 -15.86 10.20
C TYR A 311 8.55 -15.26 9.47
N SER A 312 8.61 -13.94 9.41
CA SER A 312 9.66 -13.18 8.71
C SER A 312 10.11 -11.98 9.55
N PRO A 313 10.80 -12.22 10.68
CA PRO A 313 11.22 -11.14 11.56
C PRO A 313 12.23 -10.24 10.89
N ARG A 314 12.19 -8.95 11.22
CA ARG A 314 13.23 -8.00 10.86
C ARG A 314 14.13 -7.81 12.06
N GLN A 315 15.43 -7.88 11.83
CA GLN A 315 16.43 -7.77 12.87
C GLN A 315 17.16 -6.44 12.72
N HIS A 316 17.54 -5.87 13.86
CA HIS A 316 18.45 -4.74 13.88
C HIS A 316 19.78 -5.16 13.25
N PRO A 317 20.35 -4.39 12.30
CA PRO A 317 21.53 -4.81 11.55
C PRO A 317 22.77 -4.98 12.43
N GLU A 318 22.89 -4.21 13.51
CA GLU A 318 24.05 -4.26 14.42
C GLU A 318 23.87 -5.24 15.59
N THR A 319 22.73 -5.22 16.29
CA THR A 319 22.50 -6.05 17.49
C THR A 319 21.93 -7.43 17.17
N GLY A 320 21.33 -7.61 15.99
CA GLY A 320 20.62 -8.85 15.61
C GLY A 320 19.27 -9.05 16.30
N GLU A 321 18.86 -8.13 17.19
CA GLU A 321 17.60 -8.24 17.91
C GLU A 321 16.40 -8.02 17.00
N PRO A 322 15.28 -8.76 17.17
CA PRO A 322 14.06 -8.51 16.42
C PRO A 322 13.51 -7.10 16.71
N LEU A 323 13.30 -6.32 15.66
CA LEU A 323 12.66 -5.00 15.74
C LEU A 323 11.24 -5.17 16.31
N GLN A 324 10.78 -4.20 17.09
CA GLN A 324 9.47 -4.22 17.75
C GLN A 324 8.62 -3.05 17.28
N SER A 325 7.30 -3.25 17.22
CA SER A 325 6.33 -2.18 16.96
C SER A 325 6.36 -1.12 18.05
N LEU A 326 5.92 0.09 17.70
CA LEU A 326 5.77 1.20 18.65
C LEU A 326 4.85 0.82 19.81
N TRP A 327 3.69 0.22 19.50
CA TRP A 327 2.72 -0.22 20.49
C TRP A 327 2.56 -1.74 20.48
N GLN A 328 2.40 -2.29 21.68
CA GLN A 328 2.33 -3.73 21.91
C GLN A 328 0.90 -4.22 22.18
N ASP A 329 -0.01 -3.33 22.59
CA ASP A 329 -1.37 -3.71 23.00
C ASP A 329 -2.17 -4.35 21.86
N GLY A 330 -2.60 -5.61 22.05
CA GLY A 330 -3.31 -6.38 21.03
C GLY A 330 -2.40 -7.15 20.06
N ASN A 331 -1.07 -7.08 20.21
CA ASN A 331 -0.16 -7.93 19.48
C ASN A 331 -0.23 -9.39 19.99
N ILE A 332 -0.13 -10.34 19.06
CA ILE A 332 0.04 -11.77 19.32
C ILE A 332 1.50 -12.12 19.02
N ASP A 333 2.27 -12.47 20.06
CA ASP A 333 3.63 -13.00 19.89
C ASP A 333 3.58 -14.47 19.47
N GLU A 334 3.58 -14.69 18.16
CA GLU A 334 3.59 -16.00 17.54
C GLU A 334 4.84 -16.08 16.64
N ARG A 335 5.69 -17.08 16.87
CA ARG A 335 7.01 -17.22 16.24
C ARG A 335 7.23 -18.55 15.50
N ARG A 336 6.23 -19.42 15.44
CA ARG A 336 6.26 -20.63 14.61
C ARG A 336 6.50 -20.23 13.17
N GLU A 337 7.33 -21.00 12.47
CA GLU A 337 7.75 -20.72 11.10
C GLU A 337 6.55 -20.47 10.16
N THR A 338 5.46 -21.23 10.34
CA THR A 338 4.23 -21.10 9.56
C THR A 338 3.03 -21.30 10.46
N VAL A 339 1.97 -20.52 10.22
CA VAL A 339 0.66 -20.68 10.86
C VAL A 339 -0.47 -20.63 9.83
N SER A 340 -1.54 -21.36 10.09
CA SER A 340 -2.78 -21.33 9.32
C SER A 340 -3.86 -20.56 10.08
N LEU A 341 -4.41 -19.52 9.45
CA LEU A 341 -5.35 -18.58 10.05
C LEU A 341 -6.71 -18.72 9.36
N ARG A 342 -7.74 -19.16 10.10
CA ARG A 342 -9.08 -19.32 9.57
C ARG A 342 -9.82 -17.99 9.56
N ALA A 343 -10.50 -17.71 8.46
CA ALA A 343 -11.48 -16.64 8.35
C ALA A 343 -12.89 -17.25 8.29
N ARG A 344 -13.70 -17.06 9.33
CA ARG A 344 -15.08 -17.58 9.36
C ARG A 344 -15.90 -16.92 8.26
N GLN A 345 -15.72 -15.61 8.05
CA GLN A 345 -16.49 -14.82 7.09
C GLN A 345 -15.68 -14.46 5.85
N ALA A 346 -14.55 -13.76 5.99
CA ALA A 346 -13.79 -13.26 4.84
C ALA A 346 -12.30 -13.03 5.10
N VAL A 347 -11.53 -13.11 4.02
CA VAL A 347 -10.13 -12.65 3.97
C VAL A 347 -10.08 -11.34 3.18
N ILE A 348 -9.37 -10.34 3.71
CA ILE A 348 -9.12 -9.07 3.01
C ILE A 348 -7.64 -8.97 2.70
N LEU A 349 -7.28 -8.88 1.42
CA LEU A 349 -5.90 -8.69 0.98
C LEU A 349 -5.61 -7.18 0.85
N ALA A 350 -4.79 -6.66 1.75
CA ALA A 350 -4.47 -5.23 1.88
C ALA A 350 -2.94 -4.98 1.93
N SER A 351 -2.13 -5.83 1.29
CA SER A 351 -0.67 -5.83 1.41
C SER A 351 0.06 -4.77 0.57
N GLY A 352 -0.67 -3.79 0.03
CA GLY A 352 -0.14 -2.76 -0.85
C GLY A 352 0.19 -3.25 -2.28
N GLY A 353 0.86 -2.38 -3.02
CA GLY A 353 1.18 -2.61 -4.45
C GLY A 353 2.39 -3.51 -4.70
N HIS A 354 2.87 -3.47 -5.95
CA HIS A 354 3.98 -4.29 -6.46
C HIS A 354 5.27 -3.49 -6.72
N ALA A 355 5.34 -2.26 -6.20
CA ALA A 355 6.44 -1.35 -6.47
C ALA A 355 7.80 -1.86 -5.97
N GLY A 356 7.89 -2.78 -5.02
CA GLY A 356 9.16 -3.37 -4.57
C GLY A 356 9.57 -4.64 -5.31
N ASN A 357 8.75 -5.14 -6.24
CA ASN A 357 9.00 -6.37 -6.98
C ASN A 357 9.40 -6.08 -8.44
N PRO A 358 10.71 -6.06 -8.77
CA PRO A 358 11.16 -5.73 -10.12
C PRO A 358 10.67 -6.71 -11.19
N GLU A 359 10.52 -7.99 -10.84
CA GLU A 359 10.06 -9.01 -11.78
C GLU A 359 8.61 -8.75 -12.17
N VAL A 360 7.70 -8.51 -11.20
CA VAL A 360 6.30 -8.19 -11.48
C VAL A 360 6.16 -6.86 -12.23
N ARG A 361 6.91 -5.82 -11.84
CA ARG A 361 6.89 -4.53 -12.57
C ARG A 361 7.29 -4.72 -14.04
N SER A 362 8.34 -5.51 -14.29
CA SER A 362 8.88 -5.71 -15.64
C SER A 362 7.96 -6.50 -16.58
N MET A 363 6.97 -7.23 -16.04
CA MET A 363 5.94 -7.89 -16.86
C MET A 363 5.08 -6.88 -17.64
N PHE A 364 4.88 -5.69 -17.08
CA PHE A 364 4.03 -4.65 -17.67
C PHE A 364 4.84 -3.57 -18.39
N TYR A 365 6.03 -3.25 -17.87
CA TYR A 365 6.95 -2.34 -18.53
C TYR A 365 8.41 -2.73 -18.24
N PRO A 366 9.14 -3.31 -19.22
CA PRO A 366 10.49 -3.86 -18.99
C PRO A 366 11.51 -2.89 -18.40
N ALA A 367 11.36 -1.58 -18.66
CA ALA A 367 12.24 -0.54 -18.11
C ALA A 367 12.07 -0.31 -16.60
N MET A 368 11.03 -0.88 -15.97
CA MET A 368 10.85 -0.84 -14.52
C MET A 368 11.65 -1.91 -13.75
N ARG A 369 12.64 -2.54 -14.40
CA ARG A 369 13.58 -3.46 -13.74
C ARG A 369 14.74 -2.70 -13.11
N GLU A 370 15.34 -3.26 -12.08
CA GLU A 370 16.60 -2.75 -11.54
C GLU A 370 17.75 -2.95 -12.53
N PRO A 371 18.77 -2.05 -12.55
CA PRO A 371 18.92 -0.85 -11.71
C PRO A 371 18.28 0.41 -12.32
N ALA A 372 17.56 0.29 -13.44
CA ALA A 372 17.03 1.43 -14.17
C ALA A 372 15.90 2.16 -13.41
N PHE A 373 15.25 1.48 -12.46
CA PHE A 373 14.06 2.00 -11.77
C PHE A 373 13.98 1.59 -10.29
N PRO A 374 14.80 2.19 -9.41
CA PRO A 374 14.65 2.02 -7.97
C PRO A 374 13.35 2.70 -7.50
N THR A 375 12.65 2.07 -6.55
CA THR A 375 11.39 2.61 -6.02
C THR A 375 11.48 2.92 -4.53
N SER A 376 10.72 3.93 -4.13
CA SER A 376 10.52 4.25 -2.71
C SER A 376 9.88 3.11 -1.91
N GLY A 377 9.29 2.09 -2.56
CA GLY A 377 8.72 0.94 -1.86
C GLY A 377 9.79 0.20 -1.07
N ARG A 378 10.90 -0.13 -1.73
CA ARG A 378 12.05 -0.77 -1.09
C ARG A 378 12.82 0.22 -0.20
N ALA A 379 12.93 1.49 -0.60
CA ALA A 379 13.70 2.46 0.17
C ALA A 379 13.06 2.76 1.55
N LEU A 380 11.73 2.87 1.60
CA LEU A 380 11.00 3.19 2.83
C LEU A 380 10.71 1.95 3.68
N LEU A 381 10.35 0.84 3.03
CA LEU A 381 9.92 -0.36 3.73
C LEU A 381 10.99 -1.45 3.76
N GLY A 382 12.16 -1.27 3.19
CA GLY A 382 13.20 -2.31 3.15
C GLY A 382 12.83 -3.55 2.30
N PRO A 383 13.61 -4.63 2.43
CA PRO A 383 13.35 -5.89 1.73
C PRO A 383 11.95 -6.46 2.04
N GLY A 384 11.27 -6.94 1.00
CA GLY A 384 9.90 -7.47 1.09
C GLY A 384 8.78 -6.42 1.11
N GLY A 385 9.11 -5.13 1.14
CA GLY A 385 8.10 -4.07 1.04
C GLY A 385 7.49 -3.98 -0.37
N GLN A 386 6.16 -3.96 -0.47
CA GLN A 386 5.43 -3.89 -1.75
C GLN A 386 5.86 -4.97 -2.76
N ASP A 387 6.02 -6.20 -2.29
CA ASP A 387 6.55 -7.34 -3.04
C ASP A 387 5.53 -8.05 -3.94
N ALA A 388 4.33 -7.48 -4.09
CA ALA A 388 3.21 -8.02 -4.85
C ALA A 388 2.56 -9.30 -4.28
N SER A 389 2.79 -9.65 -3.02
CA SER A 389 2.25 -10.89 -2.43
C SER A 389 0.73 -11.06 -2.59
N ALA A 390 -0.08 -10.05 -2.27
CA ALA A 390 -1.54 -10.10 -2.48
C ALA A 390 -1.93 -10.26 -3.96
N LEU A 391 -1.24 -9.57 -4.87
CA LEU A 391 -1.50 -9.65 -6.31
C LEU A 391 -1.22 -11.06 -6.82
N ILE A 392 -0.06 -11.62 -6.47
CA ILE A 392 0.35 -12.97 -6.87
C ILE A 392 -0.63 -14.00 -6.31
N ALA A 393 -1.05 -13.86 -5.05
CA ALA A 393 -1.99 -14.79 -4.45
C ALA A 393 -3.39 -14.69 -5.08
N GLY A 394 -3.86 -13.49 -5.42
CA GLY A 394 -5.09 -13.29 -6.17
C GLY A 394 -5.06 -14.00 -7.53
N LEU A 395 -3.98 -13.82 -8.29
CA LEU A 395 -3.79 -14.51 -9.57
C LEU A 395 -3.85 -16.04 -9.42
N ARG A 396 -3.22 -16.60 -8.37
CA ARG A 396 -3.24 -18.06 -8.12
C ARG A 396 -4.63 -18.62 -7.92
N VAL A 397 -5.57 -17.83 -7.39
CA VAL A 397 -6.97 -18.24 -7.19
C VAL A 397 -7.91 -17.84 -8.32
N GLY A 398 -7.35 -17.33 -9.43
CA GLY A 398 -8.09 -16.97 -10.64
C GLY A 398 -8.64 -15.55 -10.67
N ALA A 399 -8.15 -14.65 -9.81
CA ALA A 399 -8.52 -13.23 -9.88
C ALA A 399 -7.98 -12.58 -11.17
N ASN A 400 -8.71 -11.61 -11.71
CA ASN A 400 -8.25 -10.77 -12.82
C ASN A 400 -7.35 -9.64 -12.31
N LEU A 401 -6.63 -9.01 -13.24
CA LEU A 401 -5.92 -7.74 -13.02
C LEU A 401 -6.50 -6.66 -13.93
N ALA A 402 -6.47 -5.42 -13.46
CA ALA A 402 -6.81 -4.23 -14.23
C ALA A 402 -5.84 -3.09 -13.89
N GLY A 403 -5.76 -2.08 -14.78
CA GLY A 403 -4.98 -0.86 -14.53
C GLY A 403 -3.45 -1.00 -14.45
N MET A 404 -2.87 -2.16 -14.78
CA MET A 404 -1.45 -2.47 -14.54
C MET A 404 -0.43 -1.62 -15.33
N GLN A 405 -0.88 -0.83 -16.30
CA GLN A 405 -0.04 0.12 -17.06
C GLN A 405 -0.28 1.59 -16.71
N GLN A 406 -1.19 1.91 -15.78
CA GLN A 406 -1.48 3.29 -15.40
C GLN A 406 -0.29 3.98 -14.70
N ASN A 407 0.63 3.21 -14.13
CA ASN A 407 1.90 3.67 -13.60
C ASN A 407 2.85 4.29 -14.64
N VAL A 408 2.60 4.10 -15.94
CA VAL A 408 3.37 4.74 -17.03
C VAL A 408 2.88 6.16 -17.32
N SER A 409 1.63 6.48 -16.97
CA SER A 409 1.01 7.78 -17.22
C SER A 409 1.28 8.83 -16.13
N TYR A 410 1.98 8.46 -15.05
CA TYR A 410 2.29 9.37 -13.94
C TYR A 410 3.78 9.33 -13.61
N PHE A 411 4.33 10.46 -13.14
CA PHE A 411 5.61 10.45 -12.45
C PHE A 411 5.42 9.73 -11.11
N THR A 412 5.61 8.41 -11.06
CA THR A 412 5.80 7.73 -9.76
C THR A 412 6.97 8.41 -9.06
N THR A 413 6.74 8.88 -7.83
CA THR A 413 7.73 9.58 -7.01
C THR A 413 9.07 8.84 -7.00
N PHE A 414 10.05 9.42 -7.68
CA PHE A 414 11.46 9.05 -7.62
C PHE A 414 11.99 9.45 -6.26
N HIS A 415 12.73 8.56 -5.62
CA HIS A 415 13.48 8.85 -4.41
C HIS A 415 14.88 8.27 -4.55
#